data_AF-A0A3B9NTJ1-F1
#
_entry.id   AF-A0A3B9NTJ1-F1
#
_cell.length_a   1.000
_cell.length_b   1.000
_cell.length_c   1.000
_cell.angle_alpha   90.00
_cell.angle_beta   90.00
_cell.angle_gamma   90.00
#
_symmetry.space_group_name_H-M   'P 1'
#
loop_
_entity.id
_entity.type
_entity.pdbx_description
1 polymer ?
#
loop_
_entity_poly.entity_id
_entity_poly.type
_entity_poly.pdbx_seq_one_letter_code
_entity_poly.pdbx_strand_id
1 'polypeptide(L)' 'MDNHNYMLDLFESFERHQTELEARDSLMVLNRDIQPKWEIQAFLNNELQWADPAYDDDELQSLKNAATEAGFTYTVEPVK' A
#
# COMPACT_ATOMS: atom_id res chain seq x y z
N MET A 1 -30.72 -39.97 14.92
CA MET A 1 -31.06 -38.67 15.55
C MET A 1 -29.86 -37.77 15.37
N ASP A 2 -29.56 -37.37 14.12
CA ASP A 2 -28.22 -36.81 13.80
C ASP A 2 -28.28 -35.57 12.92
N ASN A 3 -29.48 -35.12 12.53
CA ASN A 3 -29.65 -33.90 11.74
C ASN A 3 -29.53 -32.61 12.57
N HIS A 4 -29.68 -32.69 13.89
CA HIS A 4 -29.55 -31.53 14.77
C HIS A 4 -28.08 -31.13 15.01
N ASN A 5 -27.16 -32.10 14.96
CA ASN A 5 -25.73 -31.83 15.10
C ASN A 5 -25.15 -31.20 13.83
N TYR A 6 -25.63 -31.61 12.65
CA TYR A 6 -25.14 -31.10 11.38
C TYR A 6 -25.49 -29.63 11.14
N MET A 7 -26.66 -29.18 11.62
CA MET A 7 -27.04 -27.76 11.53
C MET A 7 -26.23 -26.88 12.48
N LEU A 8 -25.93 -27.34 13.70
CA LEU A 8 -25.11 -26.60 14.66
C LEU A 8 -23.69 -26.37 14.14
N ASP A 9 -23.08 -27.41 13.58
CA ASP A 9 -21.74 -27.35 12.97
C ASP A 9 -21.69 -26.35 11.80
N LEU A 10 -22.78 -26.28 11.02
CA LEU A 10 -22.92 -25.33 9.92
C LEU A 10 -22.98 -23.88 10.41
N PHE A 11 -23.78 -23.61 11.46
CA PHE A 11 -23.88 -22.26 12.06
C PHE A 11 -22.56 -21.81 12.67
N GLU A 12 -21.86 -22.69 13.37
CA GLU A 12 -20.56 -22.40 13.98
C GLU A 12 -19.47 -22.11 12.92
N SER A 13 -19.54 -22.77 11.76
CA SER A 13 -18.65 -22.53 10.62
C SER A 13 -18.91 -21.18 9.93
N PHE A 14 -20.17 -20.71 9.93
CA PHE A 14 -20.53 -19.37 9.42
C PHE A 14 -20.06 -18.24 10.34
N GLU A 15 -20.19 -18.39 11.67
CA GLU A 15 -19.67 -17.39 12.63
C GLU A 15 -18.15 -17.25 12.55
N ARG A 16 -17.42 -18.38 12.43
CA ARG A 16 -15.97 -18.35 12.21
C ARG A 16 -15.55 -17.62 10.93
N HIS A 17 -16.31 -17.79 9.84
CA HIS A 17 -16.05 -17.08 8.59
C HIS A 17 -16.32 -15.57 8.69
N GLN A 18 -17.32 -15.14 9.47
CA GLN A 18 -17.55 -13.70 9.71
C GLN A 18 -16.42 -13.07 10.52
N THR A 19 -15.90 -13.76 11.55
CA THR A 19 -14.73 -13.29 12.31
C THR A 19 -13.48 -13.19 11.42
N GLU A 20 -13.30 -14.10 10.46
CA GLU A 20 -12.18 -14.04 9.51
C GLU A 20 -12.34 -12.89 8.48
N LEU A 21 -13.57 -12.54 8.11
CA LEU A 21 -13.87 -11.37 7.27
C LEU A 21 -13.66 -10.05 8.01
N GLU A 22 -13.97 -9.95 9.31
CA GLU A 22 -13.64 -8.76 10.12
C GLU A 22 -12.12 -8.59 10.33
N ALA A 23 -11.37 -9.69 10.41
CA ALA A 23 -9.90 -9.63 10.38
C ALA A 23 -9.37 -9.12 9.02
N ARG A 24 -10.13 -9.34 7.95
CA ARG A 24 -9.85 -8.80 6.61
C ARG A 24 -10.27 -7.33 6.48
N ASP A 25 -11.28 -6.87 7.19
CA ASP A 25 -11.63 -5.45 7.32
C ASP A 25 -10.55 -4.68 8.12
N SER A 26 -9.88 -5.35 9.06
CA SER A 26 -8.68 -4.80 9.73
C SER A 26 -7.51 -4.55 8.75
N LEU A 27 -7.45 -5.22 7.58
CA LEU A 27 -6.52 -4.85 6.49
C LEU A 27 -6.97 -3.57 5.76
N MET A 28 -8.25 -3.17 5.82
CA MET A 28 -8.67 -1.84 5.36
C MET A 28 -8.32 -0.72 6.36
N VAL A 29 -8.02 -1.04 7.63
CA VAL A 29 -7.47 -0.09 8.61
C VAL A 29 -5.95 0.14 8.43
N LEU A 30 -5.30 -0.61 7.52
CA LEU A 30 -3.99 -0.20 6.97
C LEU A 30 -4.10 0.96 5.98
N ASN A 31 -5.30 1.49 5.73
CA ASN A 31 -5.50 2.82 5.17
C ASN A 31 -5.22 3.94 6.21
N ARG A 32 -4.30 3.65 7.14
CA ARG A 32 -3.75 4.59 8.11
C ARG A 32 -2.74 5.46 7.37
N ASP A 33 -3.20 6.59 6.88
CA ASP A 33 -2.47 7.88 6.92
C ASP A 33 -1.01 7.93 6.42
N ILE A 34 -0.52 6.95 5.66
CA ILE A 34 0.76 7.08 4.95
C ILE A 34 0.47 7.87 3.68
N GLN A 35 0.17 9.15 3.86
CA GLN A 35 0.11 10.07 2.73
C GLN A 35 1.54 10.33 2.28
N PRO A 36 1.83 10.17 0.98
CA PRO A 36 3.14 10.52 0.47
C PRO A 36 3.36 12.01 0.75
N LYS A 37 4.53 12.36 1.27
CA LYS A 37 4.87 13.76 1.58
C LYS A 37 5.44 14.45 0.35
N TRP A 38 6.09 13.69 -0.52
CA TRP A 38 6.72 14.18 -1.75
C TRP A 38 6.43 13.23 -2.90
N GLU A 39 6.31 13.77 -4.09
CA GLU A 39 6.35 13.03 -5.35
C GLU A 39 7.66 13.40 -6.05
N ILE A 40 8.46 12.40 -6.39
CA ILE A 40 9.68 12.58 -7.18
C ILE A 40 9.46 12.08 -8.59
N GLN A 41 9.79 12.92 -9.56
CA GLN A 41 9.67 12.62 -10.98
C GLN A 41 11.06 12.66 -11.60
N ALA A 42 11.45 11.58 -12.28
CA ALA A 42 12.73 11.49 -12.96
C ALA A 42 12.56 11.59 -14.48
N PHE A 43 13.42 12.40 -15.08
CA PHE A 43 13.42 12.76 -16.49
C PHE A 43 14.77 12.44 -17.12
N LEU A 44 14.74 11.80 -18.28
CA LEU A 44 15.89 11.61 -19.15
C LEU A 44 15.59 12.28 -20.49
N ASN A 45 16.46 13.16 -20.96
CA ASN A 45 16.29 13.89 -22.22
C ASN A 45 14.93 14.60 -22.35
N ASN A 46 14.46 15.25 -21.28
CA ASN A 46 13.14 15.90 -21.20
C ASN A 46 11.92 14.95 -21.27
N GLU A 47 12.11 13.63 -21.23
CA GLU A 47 11.03 12.64 -21.14
C GLU A 47 10.95 12.07 -19.72
N LEU A 48 9.73 12.06 -19.16
CA LEU A 48 9.44 11.43 -17.87
C LEU A 48 9.70 9.93 -17.98
N GLN A 49 10.66 9.42 -17.19
CA GLN A 49 11.00 8.01 -17.13
C GLN A 49 10.17 7.30 -16.06
N TRP A 50 10.08 7.90 -14.87
CA TRP A 50 9.32 7.36 -13.75
C TRP A 50 8.92 8.48 -12.78
N ALA A 51 7.86 8.24 -12.03
CA ALA A 51 7.38 9.10 -10.98
C ALA A 51 7.01 8.22 -9.79
N ASP A 52 7.62 8.48 -8.63
CA ASP A 52 7.43 7.69 -7.42
C ASP A 52 7.06 8.59 -6.23
N PRO A 53 6.06 8.19 -5.44
CA PRO A 53 5.76 8.85 -4.17
C PRO A 53 6.81 8.46 -3.11
N ALA A 54 7.28 9.45 -2.35
CA ALA A 54 8.12 9.28 -1.18
C ALA A 54 7.34 9.63 0.10
N TYR A 55 7.35 8.70 1.05
CA TYR A 55 6.64 8.83 2.32
C TYR A 55 7.53 9.42 3.41
N ASP A 56 8.85 9.24 3.28
CA ASP A 56 9.88 9.72 4.19
C ASP A 56 11.12 10.28 3.48
N ASP A 57 11.94 11.03 4.23
CA ASP A 57 13.14 11.70 3.70
C ASP A 57 14.21 10.69 3.22
N ASP A 58 14.27 9.52 3.85
CA ASP A 58 15.19 8.44 3.51
C ASP A 58 14.86 7.79 2.16
N GLU A 59 13.56 7.55 1.90
CA GLU A 59 13.07 7.08 0.60
C GLU A 59 13.31 8.14 -0.48
N LEU A 60 13.04 9.40 -0.16
CA LEU A 60 13.29 10.51 -1.07
C LEU A 60 14.77 10.60 -1.45
N GLN A 61 15.68 10.43 -0.48
CA GLN A 61 17.12 10.39 -0.75
C GLN A 61 17.53 9.19 -1.60
N SER A 62 16.96 8.01 -1.33
CA SER A 62 17.20 6.81 -2.13
C SER A 62 16.77 7.00 -3.60
N LEU A 63 15.61 7.62 -3.84
CA LEU A 63 15.11 7.92 -5.18
C LEU A 63 15.96 8.99 -5.90
N LYS A 64 16.42 10.02 -5.17
CA LYS A 64 17.36 11.02 -5.70
C LYS A 64 18.70 10.39 -6.10
N ASN A 65 19.23 9.49 -5.27
CA ASN A 65 20.46 8.76 -5.57
C ASN A 65 20.27 7.89 -6.81
N ALA A 66 19.18 7.12 -6.90
CA ALA A 66 18.88 6.30 -8.07
C ALA A 66 18.78 7.14 -9.36
N ALA A 67 18.09 8.28 -9.30
CA ALA A 67 18.01 9.20 -10.45
C ALA A 67 19.41 9.74 -10.82
N THR A 68 20.22 10.12 -9.84
CA THR A 68 21.58 10.65 -10.06
C THR A 68 22.52 9.58 -10.63
N GLU A 69 22.49 8.35 -10.10
CA GLU A 69 23.27 7.22 -10.58
C GLU A 69 22.90 6.83 -12.01
N ALA A 70 21.61 6.93 -12.37
CA ALA A 70 21.13 6.69 -13.71
C ALA A 70 21.37 7.86 -14.68
N GLY A 71 21.85 9.02 -14.20
CA GLY A 71 22.07 10.22 -15.02
C GLY A 71 20.78 10.94 -15.39
N PHE A 72 19.70 10.74 -14.62
CA PHE A 72 18.43 11.41 -14.80
C PHE A 72 18.38 12.74 -14.03
N THR A 73 17.69 13.70 -14.61
CA THR A 73 17.25 14.91 -13.92
C THR A 73 16.01 14.58 -13.12
N TYR A 74 15.90 15.02 -11.87
CA TYR A 74 14.71 14.78 -11.05
C TYR A 74 14.09 16.08 -10.55
N THR A 75 12.78 16.09 -10.37
CA THR A 75 12.03 17.14 -9.66
C THR A 75 11.31 16.52 -8.47
N VAL A 76 11.16 17.29 -7.40
CA VAL A 76 10.46 16.86 -6.19
C VAL A 76 9.36 17.86 -5.89
N GLU A 77 8.13 17.39 -5.84
CA GLU A 77 6.95 18.20 -5.54
C GLU A 77 6.32 17.73 -4.23
N PRO A 78 5.97 18.64 -3.29
CA PRO A 78 5.23 18.24 -2.10
C PRO A 78 3.80 17.86 -2.48
N VAL A 79 3.35 16.69 -2.05
CA VAL A 79 1.95 16.27 -2.22
C VAL A 79 1.11 17.06 -1.22
N LYS A 80 0.10 17.80 -1.70
CA LYS A 80 -0.77 18.69 -0.92
C LYS A 80 -2.20 18.20 -0.85
#